data_AF-A0A160JGD0-F1
#
_entry.id   AF-A0A160JGD0-F1
#
_cell.length_a   1.000
_cell.length_b   1.000
_cell.length_c   1.000
_cell.angle_alpha   90.00
_cell.angle_beta   90.00
_cell.angle_gamma   90.00
#
_symmetry.space_group_name_H-M   'P 1'
#
loop_
_entity.id
_entity.type
_entity.pdbx_description
1 polymer ?
#
loop_
_entity_poly.entity_id
_entity_poly.type
_entity_poly.pdbx_seq_one_letter_code
_entity_poly.pdbx_strand_id
1 'polypeptide(L)'
;MLATATPAAAISDVPASDVPMLGHAVMDRDHVDSVTLLQVACAAPAGELQAPFAAFAKHLREHFARENALMTQHGFFALHCHMDEHARVLNVVAAMEAELAEGKEDRARLYVTEHFPDWFHTHLATMDRVTADFLAQAVG
;
A
#
# COMPACT_ATOMS: atom_id res chain seq x y z
N MET A 1 28.71 11.26 19.85
CA MET A 1 27.97 12.25 19.05
C MET A 1 26.78 11.52 18.46
N LEU A 2 25.58 11.69 19.02
CA LEU A 2 24.38 11.11 18.43
C LEU A 2 23.91 12.06 17.33
N ALA A 3 24.02 11.63 16.08
CA ALA A 3 23.36 12.28 14.97
C ALA A 3 21.86 12.01 15.10
N THR A 4 21.10 13.02 15.46
CA THR A 4 19.64 13.01 15.33
C THR A 4 19.34 13.14 13.84
N ALA A 5 19.07 12.01 13.19
CA ALA A 5 18.47 12.02 11.87
C ALA A 5 17.06 12.62 12.01
N THR A 6 16.80 13.69 11.26
CA THR A 6 15.46 14.22 11.07
C THR A 6 14.57 13.08 10.56
N PRO A 7 13.39 12.82 11.15
CA PRO A 7 12.48 11.84 10.57
C PRO A 7 12.11 12.30 9.15
N ALA A 8 12.22 11.39 8.19
CA ALA A 8 11.62 11.58 6.89
C ALA A 8 10.11 11.80 7.08
N ALA A 9 9.50 12.70 6.30
CA ALA A 9 8.06 12.91 6.37
C ALA A 9 7.33 11.57 6.14
N ALA A 10 6.35 11.26 6.97
CA ALA A 10 5.52 10.07 6.81
C ALA A 10 4.78 10.17 5.47
N ILE A 11 4.62 9.04 4.75
CA ILE A 11 3.87 9.02 3.48
C ILE A 11 2.42 9.53 3.66
N SER A 12 1.88 9.48 4.87
CA SER A 12 0.62 10.11 5.28
C SER A 12 0.54 11.61 4.94
N ASP A 13 1.67 12.31 4.89
CA ASP A 13 1.78 13.75 4.60
C ASP A 13 2.19 14.04 3.14
N VAL A 14 2.52 13.01 2.36
CA VAL A 14 2.97 13.16 0.98
C VAL A 14 1.73 13.37 0.10
N PRO A 15 1.61 14.50 -0.62
CA PRO A 15 0.52 14.70 -1.59
C PRO A 15 0.47 13.52 -2.56
N ALA A 16 -0.72 13.08 -2.96
CA ALA A 16 -0.84 11.97 -3.92
C ALA A 16 -0.11 12.24 -5.26
N SER A 17 0.17 13.51 -5.59
CA SER A 17 0.99 13.94 -6.73
C SER A 17 2.48 13.59 -6.61
N ASP A 18 2.94 13.24 -5.42
CA ASP A 18 4.37 13.08 -5.09
C ASP A 18 4.73 11.61 -4.84
N VAL A 19 3.79 10.69 -5.09
CA VAL A 19 4.04 9.24 -5.07
C VAL A 19 5.09 8.90 -6.14
N PRO A 20 6.18 8.18 -5.80
CA PRO A 20 7.19 7.84 -6.80
C PRO A 20 6.62 6.93 -7.89
N MET A 21 6.80 7.36 -9.15
CA MET A 21 6.38 6.60 -10.32
C MET A 21 7.47 5.61 -10.74
N LEU A 22 7.07 4.38 -11.03
CA LEU A 22 7.94 3.28 -11.41
C LEU A 22 8.03 3.10 -12.93
N GLY A 23 7.20 3.81 -13.70
CA GLY A 23 7.20 3.75 -15.17
C GLY A 23 6.33 2.64 -15.73
N HIS A 24 5.51 1.99 -14.90
CA HIS A 24 4.50 1.03 -15.33
C HIS A 24 3.10 1.59 -15.02
N ALA A 25 2.42 2.10 -16.05
CA ALA A 25 1.24 2.95 -15.92
C ALA A 25 0.12 2.37 -15.04
N VAL A 26 -0.09 1.05 -15.04
CA VAL A 26 -1.10 0.40 -14.19
C VAL A 26 -0.69 0.42 -12.72
N MET A 27 0.58 0.13 -12.42
CA MET A 27 1.10 0.12 -11.04
C MET A 27 1.16 1.55 -10.50
N ASP A 28 1.64 2.48 -11.31
CA ASP A 28 1.74 3.90 -10.98
C ASP A 28 0.38 4.49 -10.58
N ARG A 29 -0.66 4.19 -11.37
CA ARG A 29 -2.02 4.60 -11.04
C ARG A 29 -2.50 3.98 -9.72
N ASP A 30 -2.28 2.68 -9.54
CA ASP A 30 -2.71 1.99 -8.32
C ASP A 30 -2.01 2.51 -7.07
N HIS A 31 -0.75 2.91 -7.17
CA HIS A 31 0.01 3.50 -6.07
C HIS A 31 -0.53 4.88 -5.68
N VAL A 32 -0.86 5.71 -6.67
CA VAL A 32 -1.51 7.01 -6.45
C VAL A 32 -2.89 6.83 -5.81
N ASP A 33 -3.69 5.88 -6.31
CA ASP A 33 -5.01 5.56 -5.76
C ASP A 33 -4.90 5.01 -4.32
N SER A 34 -3.85 4.23 -4.01
CA SER A 34 -3.57 3.74 -2.64
C SER A 34 -3.33 4.89 -1.67
N VAL A 35 -2.47 5.84 -2.03
CA VAL A 35 -2.16 7.00 -1.17
C VAL A 35 -3.38 7.92 -1.03
N THR A 36 -4.15 8.10 -2.11
CA THR A 36 -5.38 8.92 -2.07
C THR A 36 -6.39 8.33 -1.09
N LEU A 37 -6.63 7.03 -1.13
CA LEU A 37 -7.57 6.37 -0.22
C LEU A 37 -7.04 6.30 1.21
N LEU A 38 -5.73 6.13 1.38
CA LEU A 38 -5.07 6.19 2.69
C LEU A 38 -5.29 7.56 3.35
N GLN A 39 -5.12 8.66 2.61
CA GLN A 39 -5.34 10.01 3.11
C GLN A 39 -6.79 10.23 3.56
N VAL A 40 -7.76 9.71 2.79
CA VAL A 40 -9.18 9.76 3.19
C VAL A 40 -9.42 8.98 4.48
N ALA A 41 -8.78 7.81 4.65
CA ALA A 41 -8.86 7.03 5.89
C ALA A 41 -8.21 7.76 7.08
N CYS A 42 -7.03 8.35 6.90
CA CYS A 42 -6.35 9.14 7.94
C CYS A 42 -7.17 10.36 8.38
N ALA A 43 -7.85 11.02 7.44
CA ALA A 43 -8.67 12.19 7.71
C ALA A 43 -10.05 11.87 8.31
N ALA A 44 -10.42 10.59 8.43
CA ALA A 44 -11.73 10.18 8.92
C ALA A 44 -11.94 10.63 10.39
N PRO A 45 -13.07 11.31 10.70
CA PRO A 45 -13.43 11.68 12.06
C PRO A 45 -13.49 10.47 13.00
N ALA A 46 -13.38 10.72 14.31
CA ALA A 46 -13.54 9.69 15.33
C ALA A 46 -14.90 8.98 15.19
N GLY A 47 -14.90 7.65 15.11
CA GLY A 47 -16.10 6.84 14.88
C GLY A 47 -16.54 6.71 13.42
N GLU A 48 -15.83 7.32 12.47
CA GLU A 48 -16.19 7.33 11.05
C GLU A 48 -15.14 6.64 10.14
N LEU A 49 -14.18 5.88 10.70
CA LEU A 49 -13.10 5.25 9.94
C LEU A 49 -13.57 4.06 9.09
N GLN A 50 -14.66 3.39 9.49
CA GLN A 50 -15.07 2.11 8.89
C GLN A 50 -15.25 2.19 7.35
N ALA A 51 -15.98 3.19 6.86
CA ALA A 51 -16.27 3.30 5.43
C ALA A 51 -15.02 3.69 4.60
N PRO A 52 -14.23 4.71 4.97
CA PRO A 52 -12.94 5.00 4.34
C PRO A 52 -11.98 3.81 4.34
N PHE A 53 -11.85 3.11 5.47
CA PHE A 53 -10.98 1.94 5.58
C PHE A 53 -11.43 0.81 4.65
N ALA A 54 -12.74 0.55 4.55
CA ALA A 54 -13.27 -0.45 3.64
C ALA A 54 -12.98 -0.11 2.15
N ALA A 55 -13.05 1.16 1.77
CA ALA A 55 -12.69 1.60 0.42
C ALA A 55 -11.20 1.38 0.13
N PHE A 56 -10.34 1.77 1.08
CA PHE A 56 -8.90 1.52 1.01
C PHE A 56 -8.57 0.02 0.93
N ALA A 57 -9.15 -0.80 1.81
CA ALA A 57 -8.98 -2.25 1.84
C ALA A 57 -9.43 -2.92 0.53
N LYS A 58 -10.56 -2.47 -0.04
CA LYS A 58 -11.01 -2.94 -1.35
C LYS A 58 -9.99 -2.64 -2.43
N HIS A 59 -9.46 -1.41 -2.47
CA HIS A 59 -8.45 -1.03 -3.44
C HIS A 59 -7.18 -1.87 -3.32
N LEU A 60 -6.65 -2.08 -2.12
CA LEU A 60 -5.46 -2.93 -1.92
C LEU A 60 -5.66 -4.34 -2.49
N ARG A 61 -6.83 -4.96 -2.26
CA ARG A 61 -7.14 -6.28 -2.83
C ARG A 61 -7.11 -6.26 -4.36
N GLU A 62 -7.70 -5.24 -4.96
CA GLU A 62 -7.80 -5.11 -6.41
C GLU A 62 -6.43 -4.80 -7.04
N HIS A 63 -5.65 -3.93 -6.42
CA HIS A 63 -4.27 -3.60 -6.81
C HIS A 63 -3.36 -4.83 -6.74
N PHE A 64 -3.28 -5.49 -5.58
CA PHE A 64 -2.45 -6.69 -5.43
C PHE A 64 -2.89 -7.81 -6.37
N ALA A 65 -4.19 -7.98 -6.61
CA ALA A 65 -4.68 -8.96 -7.59
C ALA A 65 -4.20 -8.66 -9.01
N ARG A 66 -4.21 -7.38 -9.44
CA ARG A 66 -3.68 -6.97 -10.75
C ARG A 66 -2.18 -7.23 -10.85
N GLU A 67 -1.41 -6.82 -9.85
CA GLU A 67 0.04 -7.00 -9.87
C GLU A 67 0.44 -8.47 -9.81
N ASN A 68 -0.21 -9.27 -8.95
CA ASN A 68 0.00 -10.72 -8.90
C ASN A 68 -0.30 -11.39 -10.25
N ALA A 69 -1.34 -10.95 -10.95
CA ALA A 69 -1.68 -11.45 -12.29
C ALA A 69 -0.59 -11.08 -13.31
N LEU A 70 -0.10 -9.83 -13.31
CA LEU A 70 1.00 -9.39 -14.18
C LEU A 70 2.28 -10.20 -13.91
N MET A 71 2.67 -10.33 -12.65
CA MET A 71 3.84 -11.13 -12.26
C MET A 71 3.71 -12.59 -12.69
N THR A 72 2.53 -13.19 -12.51
CA THR A 72 2.27 -14.58 -12.92
C THR A 72 2.33 -14.74 -14.43
N GLN A 73 1.68 -13.84 -15.17
CA GLN A 73 1.59 -13.87 -16.63
C GLN A 73 2.98 -13.79 -17.28
N HIS A 74 3.87 -12.96 -16.75
CA HIS A 74 5.19 -12.73 -17.31
C HIS A 74 6.31 -13.59 -16.68
N GLY A 75 5.96 -14.49 -15.75
CA GLY A 75 6.94 -15.39 -15.13
C GLY A 75 7.96 -14.66 -14.25
N PHE A 76 7.51 -13.68 -13.46
CA PHE A 76 8.38 -12.92 -12.57
C PHE A 76 9.15 -13.83 -11.60
N PHE A 77 10.47 -13.66 -11.53
CA PHE A 77 11.36 -14.59 -10.84
C PHE A 77 11.18 -14.61 -9.31
N ALA A 78 10.64 -13.55 -8.72
CA ALA A 78 10.40 -13.43 -7.27
C ALA A 78 8.92 -13.49 -6.88
N LEU A 79 8.06 -14.05 -7.76
CA LEU A 79 6.60 -14.10 -7.62
C LEU A 79 6.12 -14.49 -6.22
N HIS A 80 6.58 -15.62 -5.69
CA HIS A 80 6.06 -16.14 -4.42
C HIS A 80 6.37 -15.21 -3.25
N CYS A 81 7.58 -14.66 -3.19
CA CYS A 81 7.98 -13.75 -2.12
C CYS A 81 7.12 -12.47 -2.14
N HIS A 82 6.79 -11.96 -3.33
CA HIS A 82 5.93 -10.79 -3.49
C HIS A 82 4.48 -11.08 -3.11
N MET A 83 3.93 -12.19 -3.61
CA MET A 83 2.56 -12.60 -3.28
C MET A 83 2.37 -12.85 -1.78
N ASP A 84 3.35 -13.44 -1.11
CA ASP A 84 3.30 -13.69 0.34
C ASP A 84 3.25 -12.38 1.13
N GLU A 85 3.99 -11.35 0.70
CA GLU A 85 3.95 -10.04 1.35
C GLU A 85 2.61 -9.32 1.13
N HIS A 86 2.04 -9.39 -0.08
CA HIS A 86 0.66 -8.95 -0.34
C HIS A 86 -0.35 -9.66 0.56
N ALA A 87 -0.25 -10.99 0.69
CA ALA A 87 -1.14 -11.77 1.54
C ALA A 87 -1.01 -11.37 3.02
N ARG A 88 0.21 -11.12 3.50
CA ARG A 88 0.46 -10.64 4.87
C ARG A 88 -0.26 -9.32 5.14
N VAL A 89 -0.18 -8.36 4.23
CA VAL A 89 -0.87 -7.07 4.33
C VAL A 89 -2.39 -7.26 4.34
N LEU A 90 -2.94 -8.06 3.43
CA LEU A 90 -4.38 -8.31 3.36
C LEU A 90 -4.94 -8.99 4.62
N ASN A 91 -4.15 -9.85 5.28
CA ASN A 91 -4.54 -10.46 6.55
C ASN A 91 -4.61 -9.43 7.69
N VAL A 92 -3.68 -8.48 7.74
CA VAL A 92 -3.72 -7.39 8.73
C VAL A 92 -4.94 -6.50 8.50
N VAL A 93 -5.20 -6.13 7.24
CA VAL A 93 -6.36 -5.32 6.84
C VAL A 93 -7.67 -6.01 7.20
N ALA A 94 -7.81 -7.32 6.92
CA ALA A 94 -9.01 -8.08 7.25
C ALA A 94 -9.29 -8.14 8.76
N ALA A 95 -8.23 -8.26 9.58
CA ALA A 95 -8.38 -8.20 11.04
C ALA A 95 -8.90 -6.83 11.51
N MET A 96 -8.44 -5.75 10.88
CA MET A 96 -8.90 -4.39 11.20
C MET A 96 -10.32 -4.11 10.73
N GLU A 97 -10.73 -4.61 9.56
CA GLU A 97 -12.13 -4.53 9.13
C GLU A 97 -13.08 -5.21 10.13
N ALA A 98 -12.67 -6.36 10.69
CA ALA A 98 -13.45 -7.05 11.72
C ALA A 98 -13.56 -6.22 13.02
N GLU A 99 -12.46 -5.61 13.47
CA GLU A 99 -12.46 -4.73 14.65
C GLU A 99 -13.30 -3.47 14.42
N LEU A 100 -13.22 -2.87 13.23
CA LEU A 100 -14.02 -1.71 12.85
C LEU A 100 -15.52 -2.02 12.83
N ALA A 101 -15.91 -3.22 12.40
CA ALA A 101 -17.30 -3.67 12.46
C ALA A 101 -17.85 -3.77 13.91
N GLU A 102 -16.96 -3.89 14.90
CA GLU A 102 -17.28 -3.84 16.33
C GLU A 102 -17.16 -2.43 16.93
N GLY A 103 -16.86 -1.41 16.11
CA GLY A 103 -16.65 -0.03 16.54
C GLY A 103 -15.28 0.23 17.18
N LYS A 104 -14.31 -0.69 17.03
CA LYS A 104 -12.96 -0.55 17.58
C LYS A 104 -12.02 0.02 16.52
N GLU A 105 -11.67 1.30 16.63
CA GLU A 105 -10.89 2.00 15.59
C GLU A 105 -9.39 2.10 15.88
N ASP A 106 -8.96 1.99 17.14
CA ASP A 106 -7.60 2.37 17.57
C ASP A 106 -6.49 1.71 16.74
N ARG A 107 -6.62 0.40 16.48
CA ARG A 107 -5.63 -0.35 15.68
C ARG A 107 -5.64 0.06 14.22
N ALA A 108 -6.83 0.24 13.63
CA ALA A 108 -6.96 0.67 12.25
C ALA A 108 -6.41 2.09 12.05
N ARG A 109 -6.62 3.00 13.02
CA ARG A 109 -6.04 4.35 13.03
C ARG A 109 -4.53 4.31 13.04
N LEU A 110 -3.93 3.60 13.99
CA LEU A 110 -2.48 3.44 14.07
C LEU A 110 -1.90 2.85 12.78
N TYR A 111 -2.61 1.91 12.17
CA TYR A 111 -2.16 1.27 10.94
C TYR A 111 -2.13 2.21 9.75
N VAL A 112 -3.20 2.99 9.53
CA VAL A 112 -3.24 3.92 8.38
C VAL A 112 -2.32 5.10 8.57
N THR A 113 -2.06 5.55 9.80
CA THR A 113 -1.20 6.72 10.05
C THR A 113 0.29 6.40 10.14
N GLU A 114 0.66 5.20 10.61
CA GLU A 114 2.06 4.82 10.87
C GLU A 114 2.49 3.59 10.05
N HIS A 115 1.83 2.45 10.24
CA HIS A 115 2.37 1.16 9.77
C HIS A 115 2.27 0.94 8.26
N PHE A 116 1.13 1.28 7.65
CA PHE A 116 0.97 1.15 6.21
C PHE A 116 1.86 2.13 5.44
N PRO A 117 1.96 3.43 5.79
CA PRO A 117 2.91 4.37 5.21
C PRO A 117 4.35 3.83 5.14
N ASP A 118 4.89 3.33 6.25
CA ASP A 118 6.26 2.81 6.33
C ASP A 118 6.45 1.58 5.45
N TRP A 119 5.48 0.66 5.51
CA TRP A 119 5.48 -0.53 4.68
C TRP A 119 5.43 -0.18 3.19
N PHE A 120 4.50 0.69 2.80
CA PHE A 120 4.27 1.09 1.41
C PHE A 120 5.51 1.77 0.82
N HIS A 121 6.17 2.65 1.59
CA HIS A 121 7.43 3.27 1.17
C HIS A 121 8.48 2.22 0.78
N THR A 122 8.67 1.25 1.67
CA THR A 122 9.68 0.20 1.52
C THR A 122 9.32 -0.74 0.38
N HIS A 123 8.06 -1.14 0.30
CA HIS A 123 7.55 -2.06 -0.73
C HIS A 123 7.72 -1.46 -2.12
N LEU A 124 7.28 -0.21 -2.31
CA LEU A 124 7.38 0.52 -3.56
C LEU A 124 8.84 0.68 -4.01
N ALA A 125 9.72 1.07 -3.09
CA ALA A 125 11.13 1.31 -3.39
C ALA A 125 11.95 0.03 -3.66
N THR A 126 11.39 -1.15 -3.36
CA THR A 126 12.11 -2.42 -3.47
C THR A 126 11.39 -3.41 -4.38
N MET A 127 10.33 -4.03 -3.90
CA MET A 127 9.65 -5.14 -4.56
C MET A 127 8.96 -4.65 -5.84
N ASP A 128 8.16 -3.59 -5.73
CA ASP A 128 7.40 -3.07 -6.88
C ASP A 128 8.31 -2.47 -7.93
N ARG A 129 9.39 -1.79 -7.51
CA ARG A 129 10.39 -1.26 -8.45
C ARG A 129 11.03 -2.37 -9.27
N VAL A 130 11.42 -3.48 -8.63
CA VAL A 130 11.99 -4.65 -9.31
C VAL A 130 10.96 -5.31 -10.24
N THR A 131 9.70 -5.38 -9.81
CA THR A 131 8.59 -5.87 -10.65
C THR A 131 8.40 -5.00 -11.89
N ALA A 132 8.32 -3.67 -11.74
CA ALA A 132 8.16 -2.73 -12.84
C ALA A 132 9.33 -2.81 -13.84
N ASP A 133 10.57 -2.88 -13.35
CA ASP A 133 11.77 -3.02 -14.20
C ASP A 133 11.78 -4.33 -14.99
N PHE A 134 11.30 -5.42 -14.38
CA PHE A 134 11.16 -6.70 -15.05
C PHE A 134 10.07 -6.66 -16.13
N LEU A 135 8.89 -6.11 -15.80
CA LEU A 135 7.78 -6.01 -16.75
C LEU A 135 8.12 -5.12 -17.95
N ALA A 136 8.87 -4.03 -17.74
CA ALA A 136 9.35 -3.17 -18.82
C ALA A 136 10.23 -3.93 -19.84
N GLN A 137 10.97 -4.94 -19.40
CA GLN A 137 11.79 -5.79 -20.27
C GLN A 137 11.00 -6.94 -20.91
N ALA A 138 9.94 -7.42 -20.24
CA ALA A 138 9.12 -8.54 -20.70
C ALA A 138 8.03 -8.14 -21.72
N VAL A 139 7.72 -6.85 -21.83
CA VAL A 139 6.73 -6.28 -22.77
C VAL A 139 7.40 -5.67 -24.02
N GLY A 140 8.73 -5.67 -24.08
CA GLY A 140 9.52 -5.31 -25.28
C GLY A 140 9.84 -6.53 -26.14
#